data_AF-A0A965ZIH3-F1
#
_entry.id   AF-A0A965ZIH3-F1
#
_cell.length_a   1.000
_cell.length_b   1.000
_cell.length_c   1.000
_cell.angle_alpha   90.00
_cell.angle_beta   90.00
_cell.angle_gamma   90.00
#
_symmetry.space_group_name_H-M   'P 1'
#
loop_
_entity.id
_entity.type
_entity.pdbx_description
1 polymer ?
#
loop_
_entity_poly.entity_id
_entity_poly.type
_entity_poly.pdbx_seq_one_letter_code
_entity_poly.pdbx_strand_id
1 'polypeptide(L)'
;MPKLANLLVYILKCLLGTAIGFYLYRLYPTLGAWCLISIILVLAPDDKDAMNLATNRIYANLVGAGIGLTLFYIHPINLFMICIGITLSIIICDLLKLQAATRSAGVALLIITMHQPGEYFWDVALERAAGVVSGCLIGILITYIFHSVISKYLKNAVVENNNSE
;
A
#
# COMPACT_ATOMS: atom_id res chain seq x y z
N MET A 1 -5.71 3.06 30.64
CA MET A 1 -5.36 4.28 29.87
C MET A 1 -4.53 4.09 28.58
N PRO A 2 -3.85 2.97 28.24
CA PRO A 2 -2.97 2.91 27.05
C PRO A 2 -3.71 2.85 25.69
N LYS A 3 -4.98 2.44 25.66
CA LYS A 3 -5.75 2.32 24.41
C LYS A 3 -6.06 3.66 23.72
N LEU A 4 -6.37 4.71 24.50
CA LEU A 4 -6.71 6.02 23.94
C LEU A 4 -5.47 6.71 23.34
N ALA A 5 -4.33 6.62 24.03
CA ALA A 5 -3.07 7.15 23.52
C ALA A 5 -2.67 6.46 22.20
N ASN A 6 -2.74 5.13 22.12
CA ASN A 6 -2.45 4.38 20.89
C ASN A 6 -3.41 4.75 19.74
N LEU A 7 -4.70 4.99 20.06
CA LEU A 7 -5.67 5.47 19.08
C LEU A 7 -5.32 6.87 18.56
N LEU A 8 -4.98 7.81 19.44
CA LEU A 8 -4.59 9.18 19.04
C LEU A 8 -3.34 9.17 18.17
N VAL A 9 -2.34 8.36 18.53
CA VAL A 9 -1.14 8.15 17.72
C VAL A 9 -1.50 7.64 16.33
N TYR A 10 -2.37 6.63 16.24
CA TYR A 10 -2.80 6.10 14.96
C TYR A 10 -3.58 7.13 14.12
N ILE A 11 -4.47 7.91 14.75
CA ILE A 11 -5.16 9.02 14.09
C ILE A 11 -4.14 10.03 13.52
N LEU A 12 -3.13 10.42 14.31
CA LEU A 12 -2.09 11.35 13.86
C LEU A 12 -1.26 10.79 12.69
N LYS A 13 -0.89 9.50 12.74
CA LYS A 13 -0.24 8.80 11.62
C LYS A 13 -1.09 8.93 10.34
N CYS A 14 -2.39 8.64 10.42
CA CYS A 14 -3.32 8.71 9.29
C CYS A 14 -3.53 10.13 8.76
N LEU A 15 -3.67 11.13 9.64
CA LEU A 15 -3.81 12.53 9.23
C LEU A 15 -2.56 13.04 8.54
N LEU A 16 -1.37 12.75 9.09
CA LEU A 16 -0.09 13.12 8.47
C LEU A 16 0.08 12.43 7.11
N GLY A 17 -0.19 11.13 7.05
CA GLY A 17 -0.14 10.37 5.80
C GLY A 17 -1.11 10.89 4.75
N THR A 18 -2.32 11.26 5.15
CA THR A 18 -3.32 11.88 4.28
C THR A 18 -2.82 13.22 3.74
N ALA A 19 -2.26 14.08 4.59
CA ALA A 19 -1.75 15.39 4.18
C ALA A 19 -0.61 15.25 3.16
N ILE A 20 0.35 14.36 3.41
CA ILE A 20 1.46 14.08 2.48
C ILE A 20 0.93 13.52 1.16
N GLY A 21 0.07 12.50 1.22
CA GLY A 21 -0.50 11.88 0.02
C GLY A 21 -1.35 12.85 -0.80
N PHE A 22 -2.14 13.71 -0.15
CA PHE A 22 -2.94 14.74 -0.82
C PHE A 22 -2.07 15.80 -1.50
N TYR A 23 -0.98 16.22 -0.86
CA TYR A 23 -0.01 17.12 -1.49
C TYR A 23 0.62 16.49 -2.74
N LEU A 24 1.02 15.22 -2.67
CA LEU A 24 1.53 14.49 -3.84
C LEU A 24 0.49 14.35 -4.94
N TYR A 25 -0.77 14.07 -4.58
CA TYR A 25 -1.90 14.07 -5.52
C TYR A 25 -2.07 15.41 -6.23
N ARG A 26 -1.86 16.54 -5.55
CA ARG A 26 -1.98 17.86 -6.18
C ARG A 26 -0.88 18.12 -7.20
N LEU A 27 0.33 17.58 -6.98
CA LEU A 27 1.47 17.72 -7.90
C LEU A 27 1.41 16.71 -9.06
N TYR A 28 1.02 15.47 -8.76
CA TYR A 28 0.96 14.36 -9.70
C TYR A 28 -0.38 13.63 -9.52
N PRO A 29 -1.47 14.03 -10.21
CA PRO A 29 -2.83 13.53 -9.93
C PRO A 29 -2.99 12.00 -10.03
N THR A 30 -2.42 11.38 -11.05
CA THR A 30 -2.52 9.92 -11.26
C THR A 30 -1.67 9.16 -10.25
N LEU A 31 -0.35 9.38 -10.27
CA LEU A 31 0.60 8.74 -9.36
C LEU A 31 0.28 9.03 -7.89
N GLY A 32 -0.07 10.27 -7.58
CA GLY A 32 -0.37 10.74 -6.22
C GLY A 32 -1.68 10.19 -5.67
N ALA A 33 -2.68 9.90 -6.52
CA ALA A 33 -3.89 9.19 -6.08
C ALA A 33 -3.55 7.78 -5.59
N TRP A 34 -2.77 7.04 -6.39
CA TRP A 34 -2.30 5.71 -5.98
C TRP A 34 -1.41 5.79 -4.75
N CYS A 35 -0.52 6.77 -4.66
CA CYS A 35 0.32 7.01 -3.49
C CYS A 35 -0.50 7.25 -2.23
N LEU A 36 -1.50 8.13 -2.28
CA LEU A 36 -2.38 8.43 -1.14
C LEU A 36 -3.13 7.19 -0.66
N ILE A 37 -3.79 6.45 -1.57
CA ILE A 37 -4.48 5.19 -1.23
C ILE A 37 -3.49 4.22 -0.57
N SER A 38 -2.24 4.23 -1.02
CA SER A 38 -1.20 3.34 -0.54
C SER A 38 -0.69 3.64 0.85
N ILE A 39 -0.53 4.92 1.16
CA ILE A 39 -0.17 5.35 2.51
C ILE A 39 -1.23 4.85 3.49
N ILE A 40 -2.52 5.11 3.21
CA ILE A 40 -3.61 4.76 4.12
C ILE A 40 -3.75 3.25 4.32
N LEU A 41 -3.59 2.44 3.26
CA LEU A 41 -3.71 0.99 3.37
C LEU A 41 -2.54 0.30 4.09
N VAL A 42 -1.43 1.00 4.26
CA VAL A 42 -0.21 0.47 4.90
C VAL A 42 -0.05 0.96 6.33
N LEU A 43 -0.58 2.14 6.65
CA LEU A 43 -0.57 2.63 8.02
C LEU A 43 -1.34 1.68 8.93
N ALA A 44 -0.66 1.19 9.95
CA ALA A 44 -1.23 0.32 10.97
C ALA A 44 -0.88 0.85 12.38
N PRO A 45 -1.64 0.46 13.41
CA PRO A 45 -1.27 0.74 14.79
C PRO A 45 0.07 0.10 15.16
N ASP A 46 0.32 -1.14 14.72
CA ASP A 46 1.56 -1.90 14.94
C ASP A 46 2.51 -1.79 13.72
N ASP A 47 3.81 -1.70 13.99
CA ASP A 47 4.82 -1.47 12.97
C ASP A 47 5.13 -2.73 12.14
N LYS A 48 5.04 -3.92 12.75
CA LYS A 48 5.22 -5.20 12.01
C LYS A 48 4.08 -5.40 11.02
N ASP A 49 2.87 -5.01 11.42
CA ASP A 49 1.70 -5.07 10.55
C ASP A 49 1.86 -4.10 9.37
N ALA A 50 2.36 -2.88 9.61
CA ALA A 50 2.62 -1.92 8.53
C ALA A 50 3.62 -2.46 7.50
N MET A 51 4.72 -3.08 7.93
CA MET A 51 5.71 -3.67 7.02
C MET A 51 5.12 -4.82 6.19
N ASN A 52 4.33 -5.70 6.82
CA ASN A 52 3.66 -6.79 6.13
C ASN A 52 2.63 -6.28 5.11
N LEU A 53 1.83 -5.26 5.49
CA LEU A 53 0.86 -4.62 4.60
C LEU A 53 1.55 -3.97 3.40
N ALA A 54 2.64 -3.23 3.62
CA ALA A 54 3.43 -2.62 2.56
C ALA A 54 3.97 -3.65 1.57
N THR A 55 4.62 -4.69 2.09
CA THR A 55 5.25 -5.74 1.30
C THR A 55 4.22 -6.49 0.46
N ASN A 56 3.12 -6.92 1.09
CA ASN A 56 2.01 -7.58 0.40
C ASN A 56 1.46 -6.71 -0.73
N ARG A 57 1.37 -5.40 -0.51
CA ARG A 57 0.76 -4.49 -1.47
C ARG A 57 1.68 -4.15 -2.64
N ILE A 58 2.99 -4.07 -2.40
CA ILE A 58 3.99 -3.94 -3.47
C ILE A 58 3.95 -5.18 -4.35
N TYR A 59 4.12 -6.38 -3.79
CA TYR A 59 4.11 -7.61 -4.58
C TYR A 59 2.78 -7.83 -5.30
N ALA A 60 1.65 -7.59 -4.64
CA ALA A 60 0.34 -7.68 -5.27
C ALA A 60 0.23 -6.81 -6.52
N ASN A 61 0.64 -5.54 -6.44
CA ASN A 61 0.52 -4.63 -7.57
C ASN A 61 1.49 -4.99 -8.70
N LEU A 62 2.70 -5.46 -8.37
CA LEU A 62 3.65 -5.93 -9.38
C LEU A 62 3.14 -7.18 -10.11
N VAL A 63 2.60 -8.17 -9.39
CA VAL A 63 2.02 -9.38 -9.98
C VAL A 63 0.82 -9.03 -10.85
N GLY A 64 -0.14 -8.26 -10.33
CA GLY A 64 -1.33 -7.87 -11.08
C GLY A 64 -1.02 -7.02 -12.31
N ALA A 65 -0.08 -6.08 -12.21
CA ALA A 65 0.37 -5.27 -13.35
C ALA A 65 1.07 -6.13 -14.41
N GLY A 66 1.97 -7.02 -14.00
CA GLY A 66 2.68 -7.92 -14.92
C GLY A 66 1.74 -8.85 -15.69
N ILE A 67 0.77 -9.45 -15.01
CA ILE A 67 -0.23 -10.31 -15.65
C ILE A 67 -1.15 -9.48 -16.56
N GLY A 68 -1.62 -8.32 -16.10
CA GLY A 68 -2.47 -7.44 -16.90
C GLY A 68 -1.81 -6.99 -18.20
N LEU A 69 -0.55 -6.55 -18.11
CA LEU A 69 0.29 -6.22 -19.27
C LEU A 69 0.45 -7.41 -20.22
N THR A 70 0.73 -8.59 -19.68
CA THR A 70 0.90 -9.80 -20.48
C THR A 70 -0.37 -10.15 -21.26
N LEU A 71 -1.53 -10.13 -20.59
CA LEU A 71 -2.81 -10.45 -21.23
C LEU A 71 -3.18 -9.45 -22.33
N PHE A 72 -2.92 -8.17 -22.09
CA PHE A 72 -3.15 -7.12 -23.08
C PHE A 72 -2.44 -7.39 -24.41
N TYR A 73 -1.20 -7.88 -24.37
CA TYR A 73 -0.42 -8.19 -25.57
C TYR A 73 -0.85 -9.47 -26.29
N ILE A 74 -1.54 -10.38 -25.60
CA ILE A 74 -1.94 -11.67 -26.17
C ILE A 74 -3.28 -11.55 -26.91
N HIS A 75 -4.27 -10.89 -26.32
CA HIS A 75 -5.62 -10.85 -26.86
C HIS A 75 -6.42 -9.65 -26.32
N PRO A 76 -7.39 -9.10 -27.10
CA PRO A 76 -8.36 -8.16 -26.58
C PRO A 76 -9.00 -8.62 -25.27
N ILE A 77 -9.04 -7.74 -24.27
CA ILE A 77 -9.58 -8.07 -22.96
C ILE A 77 -11.07 -8.36 -23.07
N ASN A 78 -11.45 -9.56 -22.61
CA ASN A 78 -12.83 -10.01 -22.45
C ASN A 78 -12.96 -10.79 -21.13
N LEU A 79 -14.16 -11.24 -20.79
CA LEU A 79 -14.41 -11.98 -19.55
C LEU A 79 -13.49 -13.21 -19.40
N PHE A 80 -13.28 -13.95 -20.48
CA PHE A 80 -12.43 -15.15 -20.46
C PHE A 80 -10.97 -14.81 -20.13
N MET A 81 -10.43 -13.75 -20.74
CA MET A 81 -9.07 -13.27 -20.44
C MET A 81 -8.94 -12.77 -18.99
N ILE A 82 -9.95 -12.10 -18.46
CA ILE A 82 -9.96 -11.68 -17.04
C ILE A 82 -9.97 -12.91 -16.12
N CYS A 83 -10.79 -13.92 -16.40
CA CYS A 83 -10.80 -15.17 -15.62
C CYS A 83 -9.44 -15.88 -15.62
N ILE A 84 -8.77 -15.92 -16.79
CA ILE A 84 -7.39 -16.42 -16.90
C ILE A 84 -6.46 -15.60 -16.02
N GLY A 85 -6.50 -14.27 -16.11
CA GLY A 85 -5.62 -13.40 -15.33
C GLY A 85 -5.82 -13.55 -13.83
N ILE A 86 -7.06 -13.66 -13.35
CA ILE A 86 -7.35 -13.90 -11.93
C ILE A 86 -6.78 -15.25 -11.49
N THR A 87 -6.97 -16.29 -12.31
CA THR A 87 -6.41 -17.62 -12.05
C THR A 87 -4.89 -17.58 -11.97
N LEU A 88 -4.23 -16.92 -12.92
CA LEU A 88 -2.78 -16.71 -12.93
C LEU A 88 -2.31 -15.93 -11.70
N SER A 89 -3.06 -14.90 -11.28
CA SER A 89 -2.73 -14.10 -10.10
C SER A 89 -2.74 -14.96 -8.84
N ILE A 90 -3.71 -15.86 -8.70
CA ILE A 90 -3.80 -16.81 -7.59
C ILE A 90 -2.62 -17.77 -7.61
N ILE A 91 -2.34 -18.40 -8.76
CA ILE A 91 -1.24 -19.36 -8.91
C ILE A 91 0.10 -18.70 -8.60
N ILE A 92 0.38 -17.53 -9.18
CA ILE A 92 1.65 -16.82 -8.98
C ILE A 92 1.79 -16.38 -7.52
N CYS A 93 0.74 -15.84 -6.90
CA CYS A 93 0.80 -15.45 -5.49
C CYS A 93 1.01 -16.67 -4.57
N ASP A 94 0.41 -17.82 -4.88
CA ASP A 94 0.63 -19.04 -4.09
C ASP A 94 2.05 -19.58 -4.23
N LEU A 95 2.59 -19.63 -5.46
CA LEU A 95 3.99 -20.02 -5.73
C LEU A 95 5.00 -19.12 -5.01
N LEU A 96 4.69 -17.82 -4.89
CA LEU A 96 5.52 -16.85 -4.16
C LEU A 96 5.27 -16.86 -2.64
N LYS A 97 4.34 -17.68 -2.13
CA LYS A 97 3.92 -17.71 -0.71
C LYS A 97 3.37 -16.36 -0.21
N LEU A 98 2.61 -15.68 -1.07
CA LEU A 98 2.02 -14.35 -0.85
C LEU A 98 0.48 -14.42 -0.79
N GLN A 99 -0.08 -15.38 -0.04
CA GLN A 99 -1.52 -15.61 0.00
C GLN A 99 -2.32 -14.39 0.50
N ALA A 100 -1.73 -13.60 1.40
CA ALA A 100 -2.31 -12.33 1.87
C ALA A 100 -2.42 -11.27 0.75
N ALA A 101 -1.56 -11.36 -0.27
CA ALA A 101 -1.47 -10.42 -1.39
C ALA A 101 -2.43 -10.77 -2.55
N THR A 102 -2.88 -12.02 -2.65
CA THR A 102 -3.66 -12.55 -3.79
C THR A 102 -4.87 -11.69 -4.16
N ARG A 103 -5.68 -11.27 -3.18
CA ARG A 103 -6.86 -10.42 -3.43
C ARG A 103 -6.45 -9.07 -4.01
N SER A 104 -5.42 -8.46 -3.44
CA SER A 104 -4.90 -7.18 -3.93
C SER A 104 -4.27 -7.33 -5.32
N ALA A 105 -3.69 -8.49 -5.65
CA ALA A 105 -3.15 -8.76 -6.98
C ALA A 105 -4.26 -8.87 -8.03
N GLY A 106 -5.36 -9.54 -7.70
CA GLY A 106 -6.55 -9.58 -8.55
C GLY A 106 -7.17 -8.21 -8.79
N VAL A 107 -7.31 -7.38 -7.76
CA VAL A 107 -7.73 -5.97 -7.93
C VAL A 107 -6.73 -5.22 -8.80
N ALA A 108 -5.44 -5.52 -8.67
CA ALA A 108 -4.43 -4.89 -9.50
C ALA A 108 -4.53 -5.23 -10.97
N LEU A 109 -4.69 -6.50 -11.29
CA LEU A 109 -5.02 -6.96 -12.63
C LEU A 109 -6.24 -6.22 -13.20
N LEU A 110 -7.36 -6.18 -12.47
CA LEU A 110 -8.61 -5.60 -12.98
C LEU A 110 -8.48 -4.13 -13.35
N ILE A 111 -7.88 -3.32 -12.49
CA ILE A 111 -7.68 -1.88 -12.78
C ILE A 111 -6.84 -1.67 -14.05
N ILE A 112 -5.86 -2.55 -14.28
CA ILE A 112 -4.98 -2.47 -15.45
C ILE A 112 -5.72 -2.93 -16.71
N THR A 113 -6.45 -4.05 -16.65
CA THR A 113 -7.20 -4.56 -17.80
C THR A 113 -8.48 -3.78 -18.13
N MET A 114 -9.03 -3.03 -17.16
CA MET A 114 -10.24 -2.20 -17.31
C MET A 114 -9.93 -0.71 -17.47
N HIS A 115 -8.70 -0.33 -17.82
CA HIS A 115 -8.36 1.09 -17.99
C HIS A 115 -9.16 1.73 -19.15
N GLN A 116 -9.37 3.06 -19.08
CA GLN A 116 -10.17 3.79 -20.06
C GLN A 116 -9.53 3.82 -21.45
N PRO A 117 -10.27 3.57 -22.55
CA PRO A 117 -9.73 3.69 -23.90
C PRO A 117 -9.12 5.07 -24.15
N GLY A 118 -7.83 5.13 -24.54
CA GLY A 118 -7.14 6.37 -24.92
C GLY A 118 -5.87 6.70 -24.13
N GLU A 119 -5.70 6.14 -22.93
CA GLU A 119 -4.43 6.23 -22.17
C GLU A 119 -3.47 5.11 -22.62
N TYR A 120 -2.15 5.35 -22.55
CA TYR A 120 -1.20 4.26 -22.81
C TYR A 120 -1.22 3.28 -21.63
N PHE A 121 -1.54 2.03 -21.91
CA PHE A 121 -1.65 0.96 -20.92
C PHE A 121 -0.38 0.83 -20.03
N TRP A 122 0.80 1.04 -20.62
CA TRP A 122 2.08 1.06 -19.90
C TRP A 122 2.19 2.18 -18.89
N ASP A 123 1.69 3.36 -19.23
CA ASP A 123 1.73 4.53 -18.34
C ASP A 123 0.84 4.26 -17.12
N VAL A 124 -0.36 3.72 -17.34
CA VAL A 124 -1.27 3.33 -16.24
C VAL A 124 -0.63 2.28 -15.32
N ALA A 125 0.04 1.28 -15.88
CA ALA A 125 0.73 0.26 -15.09
C ALA A 125 1.91 0.83 -14.29
N LEU A 126 2.71 1.68 -14.93
CA LEU A 126 3.91 2.27 -14.33
C LEU A 126 3.56 3.30 -13.26
N GLU A 127 2.69 4.26 -13.55
CA GLU A 127 2.26 5.30 -12.61
C GLU A 127 1.65 4.68 -11.36
N ARG A 128 0.87 3.61 -11.55
CA ARG A 128 0.28 2.89 -10.44
C ARG A 128 1.33 2.13 -9.62
N ALA A 129 2.20 1.37 -10.26
CA ALA A 129 3.25 0.63 -9.55
C ALA A 129 4.15 1.60 -8.77
N ALA A 130 4.55 2.72 -9.39
CA ALA A 130 5.33 3.77 -8.78
C ALA A 130 4.59 4.45 -7.61
N GLY A 131 3.31 4.77 -7.78
CA GLY A 131 2.47 5.34 -6.72
C GLY A 131 2.33 4.38 -5.53
N VAL A 132 2.12 3.09 -5.80
CA VAL A 132 2.03 2.07 -4.74
C VAL A 132 3.32 1.93 -3.97
N VAL A 133 4.45 1.77 -4.66
CA VAL A 133 5.76 1.69 -4.01
C VAL A 133 6.03 2.95 -3.19
N SER A 134 5.84 4.13 -3.77
CA SER A 134 6.07 5.41 -3.10
C SER A 134 5.21 5.56 -1.83
N GLY A 135 3.92 5.25 -1.92
CA GLY A 135 3.04 5.38 -0.76
C GLY A 135 3.29 4.31 0.31
N CYS A 136 3.69 3.09 -0.07
CA CYS A 136 4.13 2.08 0.89
C CYS A 136 5.39 2.53 1.64
N LEU A 137 6.38 3.11 0.94
CA LEU A 137 7.60 3.63 1.55
C LEU A 137 7.31 4.78 2.52
N ILE A 138 6.44 5.72 2.12
CA ILE A 138 6.01 6.82 2.98
C ILE A 138 5.26 6.29 4.22
N GLY A 139 4.34 5.34 4.04
CA GLY A 139 3.59 4.73 5.15
C GLY A 139 4.50 4.03 6.16
N ILE A 140 5.51 3.28 5.69
CA ILE A 140 6.53 2.68 6.55
C ILE A 140 7.33 3.77 7.27
N LEU A 141 7.76 4.82 6.56
CA LEU A 141 8.56 5.90 7.14
C LEU A 141 7.81 6.63 8.26
N ILE A 142 6.54 6.97 8.04
CA ILE A 142 5.68 7.57 9.07
C ILE A 142 5.59 6.64 10.28
N THR A 143 5.33 5.36 10.04
CA THR A 143 5.22 4.36 11.10
C THR A 143 6.50 4.28 11.94
N TYR A 144 7.66 4.23 11.28
CA TYR A 144 8.97 4.19 11.93
C TYR A 144 9.29 5.45 12.74
N ILE A 145 8.98 6.64 12.22
CA ILE A 145 9.18 7.92 12.92
C ILE A 145 8.36 7.95 14.20
N PHE A 146 7.07 7.59 14.12
CA PHE A 146 6.18 7.58 15.28
C PHE A 146 6.62 6.55 16.32
N HIS A 147 7.01 5.33 15.92
CA HIS A 147 7.56 4.34 16.84
C HIS A 147 8.78 4.88 17.60
N SER A 148 9.73 5.45 16.87
CA SER A 148 10.97 5.97 17.44
C SER A 148 10.75 7.13 18.43
N VAL A 149 9.76 7.98 18.17
CA VAL A 149 9.40 9.11 19.03
C VAL A 149 8.63 8.63 20.26
N ILE A 150 7.59 7.82 20.09
CA ILE A 150 6.71 7.38 21.18
C ILE A 150 7.38 6.39 22.13
N SER A 151 8.19 5.46 21.60
CA SER A 151 8.99 4.54 22.42
C SER A 151 9.94 5.31 23.35
N LYS A 152 10.52 6.42 22.87
CA LYS A 152 11.35 7.32 23.68
C LYS A 152 10.54 8.06 24.74
N TYR A 153 9.40 8.66 24.37
CA TYR A 153 8.56 9.40 25.32
C TYR A 153 7.98 8.49 26.43
N LEU A 154 7.52 7.29 26.09
CA LEU A 154 7.03 6.32 27.07
C LEU A 154 8.14 5.83 28.00
N LYS A 155 9.35 5.57 27.47
CA LYS A 155 10.51 5.23 28.32
C LYS A 155 10.82 6.35 29.31
N ASN A 156 10.85 7.60 28.85
CA ASN A 156 11.18 8.74 29.70
C ASN A 156 10.13 8.98 30.79
N ALA A 157 8.83 8.86 30.47
CA ALA A 157 7.75 9.02 31.44
C ALA A 157 7.71 7.91 32.52
N VAL A 158 8.15 6.69 32.20
CA VAL A 158 8.30 5.61 33.18
C VAL A 158 9.51 5.84 34.09
N VAL A 159 10.62 6.35 33.54
CA VAL A 159 11.82 6.70 34.33
C VAL A 159 11.55 7.85 35.30
N GLU A 160 10.79 8.87 34.87
CA GLU A 160 10.37 9.95 35.77
C GLU A 160 9.51 9.44 36.93
N ASN A 161 8.53 8.57 36.67
CA ASN A 161 7.69 8.02 37.74
C ASN A 161 8.47 7.16 38.75
N ASN A 162 9.45 6.36 38.29
CA ASN A 162 10.27 5.52 39.17
C ASN A 162 11.31 6.29 40.00
N ASN A 163 11.63 7.53 39.63
CA ASN A 163 12.55 8.39 40.38
C ASN A 163 11.81 9.31 41.37
N SER A 164 10.48 9.33 41.33
CA SER A 164 9.61 10.07 42.25
C SER A 164 8.97 9.21 43.34
N GLU A 165 9.22 7.90 43.34
CA GLU A 165 8.96 6.96 44.45
C GLU A 165 10.25 6.71 45.26
#